data_AF-A0A7L3BTT0-F1
#
_entry.id   AF-A0A7L3BTT0-F1
#
_cell.length_a   1.000
_cell.length_b   1.000
_cell.length_c   1.000
_cell.angle_alpha   90.00
_cell.angle_beta   90.00
_cell.angle_gamma   90.00
#
_symmetry.space_group_name_H-M   'P 1'
#
loop_
_entity.id
_entity.type
_entity.pdbx_description
1 polymer ?
#
loop_
_entity_poly.entity_id
_entity_poly.type
_entity_poly.pdbx_seq_one_letter_code
_entity_poly.pdbx_strand_id
1 'polypeptide(L)' 'RAAAAAPGGTRGRQRRARTAFTSEQVCRLEKTFQRQKYLGASERRKLAAALQLSEVQIKTWFQNRRMKLKRQM' A
#
# COMPACT_ATOMS: atom_id res chain seq x y z
N ARG A 1 18.18 3.49 25.80
CA ARG A 1 18.57 2.29 25.00
C ARG A 1 17.67 1.13 25.40
N ALA A 2 17.27 0.32 24.41
CA ALA A 2 16.60 -0.97 24.50
C ALA A 2 15.18 -1.02 25.12
N ALA A 3 14.19 -1.27 24.26
CA ALA A 3 13.03 -2.07 24.61
C ALA A 3 12.91 -3.17 23.54
N ALA A 4 13.41 -4.35 23.89
CA ALA A 4 13.16 -5.58 23.16
C ALA A 4 11.78 -6.08 23.56
N ALA A 5 10.85 -6.15 22.61
CA ALA A 5 9.57 -6.84 22.78
C ALA A 5 9.61 -8.10 21.90
N ALA A 6 9.55 -9.25 22.56
CA ALA A 6 9.53 -10.58 21.96
C ALA A 6 8.29 -10.81 21.06
N PRO A 7 8.35 -11.69 20.04
CA PRO A 7 7.22 -12.02 19.20
C PRO A 7 6.42 -13.18 19.81
N GLY A 8 5.24 -12.89 20.35
CA GLY A 8 4.28 -13.92 20.78
C GLY A 8 3.07 -13.99 19.84
N GLY A 9 2.73 -15.20 19.39
CA GLY A 9 1.35 -15.54 19.01
C GLY A 9 1.09 -15.84 17.53
N THR A 10 1.25 -17.11 17.18
CA THR A 10 0.75 -17.77 15.97
C THR A 10 -0.77 -17.63 15.83
N ARG A 11 -1.26 -17.10 14.70
CA ARG A 11 -2.54 -17.52 14.08
C ARG A 11 -2.37 -17.53 12.57
N GLY A 12 -2.55 -18.72 11.99
CA GLY A 12 -2.34 -19.05 10.59
C GLY A 12 -3.16 -18.19 9.62
N ARG A 13 -2.64 -17.03 9.27
CA ARG A 13 -2.91 -16.40 7.98
C ARG A 13 -1.57 -16.34 7.29
N GLN A 14 -1.32 -17.29 6.38
CA GLN A 14 -0.19 -17.31 5.46
C GLN A 14 0.12 -15.85 5.12
N ARG A 15 1.20 -15.31 5.70
CA ARG A 15 1.57 -13.91 5.49
C ARG A 15 1.73 -13.80 4.00
N ARG A 16 0.76 -13.19 3.31
CA ARG A 16 0.81 -13.03 1.85
C ARG A 16 2.20 -12.49 1.57
N ALA A 17 2.96 -13.25 0.77
CA ALA A 17 4.34 -12.92 0.47
C ALA A 17 4.38 -11.43 0.12
N ARG A 18 5.33 -10.71 0.71
CA ARG A 18 5.45 -9.27 0.49
C ARG A 18 5.71 -9.07 -0.99
N THR A 19 4.68 -8.68 -1.74
CA THR A 19 4.84 -8.33 -3.14
C THR A 19 5.58 -7.00 -3.20
N ALA A 20 6.76 -7.00 -3.80
CA ALA A 20 7.43 -5.76 -4.19
C ALA A 20 6.74 -5.22 -5.44
N PHE A 21 6.42 -3.93 -5.44
CA PHE A 21 5.95 -3.24 -6.65
C PHE A 21 7.15 -2.88 -7.52
N THR A 22 7.00 -2.94 -8.84
CA THR A 22 8.04 -2.45 -9.76
C THR A 22 8.19 -0.93 -9.66
N SER A 23 9.33 -0.41 -10.08
CA SER A 23 9.57 1.04 -10.11
C SER A 23 8.52 1.79 -10.92
N GLU A 24 8.08 1.22 -12.04
CA GLU A 24 7.01 1.77 -12.87
C GLU A 24 5.67 1.81 -12.12
N GLN A 25 5.29 0.73 -11.45
CA GLN A 25 4.08 0.67 -10.63
C GLN A 25 4.12 1.73 -9.52
N VAL A 26 5.25 1.87 -8.82
CA VAL A 26 5.42 2.89 -7.77
C VAL A 26 5.28 4.30 -8.36
N CYS A 27 5.94 4.59 -9.47
CA CYS A 27 5.85 5.89 -10.14
C CYS A 27 4.39 6.24 -10.51
N ARG A 28 3.64 5.28 -11.08
CA ARG A 28 2.23 5.50 -11.44
C ARG A 28 1.34 5.69 -10.22
N LEU A 29 1.57 4.94 -9.14
CA LEU A 29 0.87 5.09 -7.87
C LEU A 29 1.13 6.47 -7.25
N GLU A 30 2.39 6.91 -7.22
CA GLU A 30 2.77 8.22 -6.69
C GLU A 30 2.21 9.38 -7.51
N LYS A 31 2.31 9.32 -8.84
CA LYS A 31 1.73 10.33 -9.74
C LYS A 31 0.23 10.46 -9.53
N THR A 32 -0.46 9.34 -9.31
CA THR A 32 -1.90 9.35 -9.02
C THR A 32 -2.19 9.91 -7.63
N PHE A 33 -1.40 9.52 -6.62
CA PHE A 33 -1.53 10.05 -5.26
C PHE A 33 -1.29 11.55 -5.17
N GLN A 34 -0.38 12.10 -5.97
CA GLN A 34 -0.15 13.54 -6.04
C GLN A 34 -1.42 14.29 -6.43
N ARG A 35 -2.14 13.79 -7.46
CA ARG A 35 -3.41 14.36 -7.92
C ARG A 35 -4.55 14.12 -6.93
N GLN A 36 -4.60 12.95 -6.30
CA GLN A 36 -5.74 12.54 -5.47
C GLN A 36 -5.28 11.65 -4.31
N LYS A 37 -5.49 12.12 -3.07
CA LYS A 37 -5.05 11.40 -1.86
C LYS A 37 -5.94 10.20 -1.50
N TYR A 38 -7.16 10.15 -2.05
CA TYR A 38 -8.20 9.17 -1.77
C TYR A 38 -8.88 8.72 -3.06
N LEU A 39 -8.74 7.45 -3.43
CA LEU A 39 -9.44 6.90 -4.59
C LEU A 39 -10.82 6.39 -4.23
N GLY A 40 -11.80 6.69 -5.09
CA GLY A 40 -13.09 6.02 -5.10
C GLY A 40 -13.01 4.60 -5.66
N ALA A 41 -14.11 3.85 -5.57
CA ALA A 41 -14.16 2.45 -6.03
C ALA A 41 -13.86 2.31 -7.53
N SER A 42 -14.45 3.17 -8.36
CA SER A 42 -14.25 3.13 -9.83
C SER A 42 -12.82 3.47 -10.26
N GLU A 43 -12.19 4.46 -9.63
CA GLU A 43 -10.81 4.85 -9.95
C GLU A 43 -9.82 3.78 -9.50
N ARG A 44 -10.07 3.19 -8.32
CA ARG A 44 -9.28 2.07 -7.82
C ARG A 44 -9.35 0.87 -8.75
N ARG A 45 -10.53 0.51 -9.27
CA ARG A 45 -10.68 -0.56 -10.28
C ARG A 45 -9.88 -0.26 -11.54
N LYS A 46 -9.97 0.96 -12.08
CA LYS A 46 -9.22 1.39 -13.28
C LYS A 46 -7.71 1.29 -13.06
N LEU A 47 -7.21 1.78 -11.92
CA LEU A 47 -5.79 1.77 -11.61
C LEU A 47 -5.26 0.35 -11.34
N ALA A 48 -6.06 -0.48 -10.68
CA ALA A 48 -5.77 -1.89 -10.45
C ALA A 48 -5.57 -2.64 -11.77
N ALA A 49 -6.52 -2.49 -12.71
CA ALA A 49 -6.43 -3.08 -14.04
C ALA A 49 -5.19 -2.57 -14.81
N ALA A 50 -4.93 -1.26 -14.78
CA ALA A 50 -3.82 -0.66 -15.51
C ALA A 50 -2.43 -1.08 -14.99
N LEU A 51 -2.30 -1.41 -13.70
CA LEU A 51 -1.03 -1.81 -13.09
C LEU A 51 -0.91 -3.32 -12.86
N GLN A 52 -1.91 -4.10 -13.29
CA GLN A 52 -2.03 -5.53 -13.00
C GLN A 52 -1.91 -5.85 -11.50
N LEU A 53 -2.58 -5.03 -10.68
CA LEU A 53 -2.64 -5.19 -9.23
C LEU A 53 -4.08 -5.44 -8.79
N SER A 54 -4.26 -6.00 -7.60
CA SER A 54 -5.60 -6.09 -6.99
C SER A 54 -6.03 -4.74 -6.40
N GLU A 55 -7.35 -4.48 -6.38
CA GLU A 55 -7.90 -3.31 -5.68
C GLU A 55 -7.45 -3.22 -4.22
N VAL A 56 -7.27 -4.37 -3.56
CA VAL A 56 -6.79 -4.44 -2.17
C VAL A 56 -5.35 -3.93 -2.08
N GLN A 57 -4.46 -4.29 -3.01
CA GLN A 57 -3.10 -3.76 -3.04
C GLN A 57 -3.09 -2.25 -3.26
N ILE A 58 -3.90 -1.74 -4.20
CA ILE A 58 -4.06 -0.29 -4.42
C ILE A 58 -4.56 0.39 -3.15
N LYS A 59 -5.61 -0.14 -2.52
CA LYS A 59 -6.17 0.41 -1.27
C LYS A 59 -5.12 0.49 -0.17
N THR A 60 -4.41 -0.60 0.08
CA THR A 60 -3.38 -0.70 1.11
C THR A 60 -2.20 0.25 0.82
N TRP A 61 -1.77 0.36 -0.44
CA TRP A 61 -0.72 1.29 -0.82
C TRP A 61 -1.14 2.74 -0.55
N PHE A 62 -2.35 3.14 -0.93
CA PHE A 62 -2.87 4.50 -0.67
C PHE A 62 -3.02 4.78 0.83
N GLN A 63 -3.43 3.81 1.63
CA GLN A 63 -3.46 3.93 3.10
C GLN A 63 -2.05 4.15 3.66
N ASN A 64 -1.09 3.30 3.28
CA ASN A 64 0.30 3.42 3.72
C ASN A 64 0.93 4.74 3.28
N ARG A 65 0.65 5.20 2.06
CA ARG A 65 1.19 6.46 1.54
C ARG A 65 0.68 7.68 2.32
N ARG A 66 -0.59 7.69 2.74
CA ARG A 66 -1.14 8.73 3.63
C ARG A 66 -0.52 8.69 5.01
N MET A 67 -0.32 7.50 5.58
CA MET A 67 0.37 7.34 6.86
C MET A 67 1.80 7.86 6.80
N LYS A 68 2.53 7.60 5.70
CA LYS A 68 3.87 8.15 5.47
C LYS A 68 3.82 9.68 5.37
N LEU A 69 2.87 10.26 4.63
CA LEU A 69 2.71 11.71 4.53
C LEU A 69 2.49 12.35 5.91
N LYS A 70 1.60 11.77 6.72
CA LYS A 70 1.30 12.27 8.07
C LYS A 70 2.50 12.20 9.02
N ARG A 71 3.38 11.20 8.86
CA ARG A 71 4.61 11.05 9.68
C ARG A 71 5.76 11.95 9.22
N GLN A 72 5.65 12.52 8.03
CA GLN A 72 6.64 13.44 7.45
C GLN A 72 6.25 14.91 7.63
N MET A 73 5.03 15.15 8.11
CA MET A 73 4.57 16.41 8.69
C MET A 73 4.80 16.35 10.19
#